data_AF-A0A7X3UIP9-F1
#
_entry.id   AF-A0A7X3UIP9-F1
#
_cell.length_a   1.000
_cell.length_b   1.000
_cell.length_c   1.000
_cell.angle_alpha   90.00
_cell.angle_beta   90.00
_cell.angle_gamma   90.00
#
_symmetry.space_group_name_H-M   'P 1'
#
loop_
_entity.id
_entity.type
_entity.pdbx_description
1 polymer ?
#
loop_
_entity_poly.entity_id
_entity_poly.type
_entity_poly.pdbx_seq_one_letter_code
_entity_poly.pdbx_strand_id
1 'polypeptide(L)'
;ALPYSHAAGYTDFDRTDLIAAADVVEEKAQYVCNKWDIPKYYLDYREMIVEEKPDIVSIATRPGNHAEITAFAAENGVKGIYCD
;
A
#
# COMPACT_ATOMS: atom_id res chain seq x y z
N ALA A 1 -7.62 -4.20 20.43
CA ALA A 1 -8.49 -5.07 19.60
C ALA A 1 -7.62 -5.66 18.49
N LEU A 2 -7.94 -6.82 17.92
CA LEU A 2 -7.14 -7.36 16.81
C LEU A 2 -7.32 -6.47 15.55
N PRO A 3 -6.24 -6.19 14.78
CA PRO A 3 -6.36 -5.45 13.53
C PRO A 3 -7.17 -6.25 12.51
N TYR A 4 -8.11 -5.59 11.83
CA TYR A 4 -9.05 -6.21 10.89
C TYR A 4 -8.69 -5.96 9.41
N SER A 5 -7.62 -5.19 9.15
CA SER A 5 -7.12 -4.89 7.82
C SER A 5 -5.61 -4.63 7.87
N HIS A 6 -4.95 -4.64 6.70
CA HIS A 6 -3.53 -4.33 6.59
C HIS A 6 -3.21 -2.94 7.16
N ALA A 7 -3.99 -1.92 6.75
CA ALA A 7 -3.84 -0.56 7.24
C ALA A 7 -3.99 -0.46 8.77
N ALA A 8 -4.98 -1.14 9.35
CA ALA A 8 -5.17 -1.17 10.80
C ALA A 8 -3.94 -1.73 11.53
N GLY A 9 -3.31 -2.76 10.98
CA GLY A 9 -2.10 -3.36 11.55
C GLY A 9 -0.91 -2.40 11.53
N TYR A 10 -0.71 -1.68 10.43
CA TYR A 10 0.39 -0.70 10.34
C TYR A 10 0.15 0.53 11.23
N THR A 11 -1.09 1.03 11.32
CA THR A 11 -1.37 2.21 12.17
C THR A 11 -1.28 1.94 13.67
N ASP A 12 -1.42 0.68 14.10
CA ASP A 12 -1.34 0.30 15.52
C ASP A 12 0.11 0.11 16.00
N PHE A 13 1.09 0.18 15.09
CA PHE A 13 2.50 -0.09 15.39
C PHE A 13 3.39 1.12 15.12
N ASP A 14 4.08 1.57 16.16
CA ASP A 14 4.93 2.78 16.18
C ASP A 14 6.16 2.72 15.26
N ARG A 15 6.49 1.53 14.76
CA ARG A 15 7.60 1.31 13.83
C ARG A 15 7.20 1.37 12.36
N THR A 16 5.96 1.74 12.05
CA THR A 16 5.46 1.84 10.69
C THR A 16 4.62 3.09 10.49
N ASP A 17 4.85 3.76 9.37
CA ASP A 17 4.05 4.90 8.92
C ASP A 17 3.40 4.56 7.58
N LEU A 18 2.10 4.80 7.46
CA LEU A 18 1.40 4.70 6.16
C LEU A 18 1.61 5.99 5.38
N ILE A 19 2.55 5.95 4.42
CA ILE A 19 2.96 7.14 3.66
C ILE A 19 2.16 7.36 2.37
N ALA A 20 1.60 6.30 1.77
CA ALA A 20 0.81 6.39 0.55
C ALA A 20 -0.11 5.19 0.35
N ALA A 21 -1.14 5.36 -0.48
CA ALA A 21 -1.99 4.28 -0.97
C ALA A 21 -2.28 4.42 -2.47
N ALA A 22 -2.54 3.30 -3.14
CA ALA A 22 -2.90 3.28 -4.56
C ALA A 22 -4.14 2.40 -4.81
N ASP A 23 -5.08 2.91 -5.60
CA ASP A 23 -6.21 2.15 -6.16
C ASP A 23 -6.55 2.74 -7.55
N VAL A 24 -6.85 1.90 -8.52
CA VAL A 24 -7.24 2.34 -9.88
C VAL A 24 -8.58 3.08 -9.90
N VAL A 25 -9.38 2.97 -8.84
CA VAL A 25 -10.62 3.72 -8.62
C VAL A 25 -10.35 4.86 -7.64
N GLU A 26 -10.37 6.10 -8.12
CA GLU A 26 -9.98 7.28 -7.35
C GLU A 26 -10.74 7.42 -6.02
N GLU A 27 -12.05 7.17 -6.03
CA GLU A 27 -12.88 7.30 -4.83
C GLU A 27 -12.44 6.32 -3.74
N LYS A 28 -11.93 5.15 -4.10
CA LYS A 28 -11.41 4.17 -3.14
C LYS A 28 -10.05 4.58 -2.59
N ALA A 29 -9.18 5.10 -3.46
CA ALA A 29 -7.86 5.60 -3.06
C ALA A 29 -8.01 6.76 -2.04
N GLN A 30 -8.89 7.72 -2.34
CA GLN A 30 -9.24 8.83 -1.45
C GLN A 30 -9.90 8.33 -0.15
N TYR A 31 -10.84 7.39 -0.24
CA TYR A 31 -11.51 6.82 0.95
C TYR A 31 -10.50 6.21 1.93
N VAL A 32 -9.57 5.39 1.43
CA VAL A 32 -8.56 4.74 2.28
C VAL A 32 -7.62 5.78 2.90
N CYS A 33 -7.19 6.77 2.12
CA CYS A 33 -6.31 7.82 2.65
C CYS A 33 -6.98 8.63 3.75
N ASN A 34 -8.22 9.07 3.53
CA ASN A 34 -8.99 9.80 4.54
C ASN A 34 -9.28 8.95 5.79
N LYS A 35 -9.49 7.64 5.64
CA LYS A 35 -9.80 6.75 6.76
C LYS A 35 -8.62 6.50 7.69
N TRP A 36 -7.40 6.52 7.14
CA TRP A 36 -6.18 6.14 7.85
C TRP A 36 -5.14 7.27 7.91
N ASP A 37 -5.55 8.50 7.63
CA ASP A 37 -4.70 9.70 7.62
C ASP A 37 -3.43 9.54 6.76
N ILE A 38 -3.57 8.84 5.62
CA ILE A 38 -2.47 8.64 4.67
C ILE A 38 -2.31 9.92 3.83
N PRO A 39 -1.11 10.51 3.74
CA PRO A 39 -0.95 11.86 3.21
C PRO A 39 -1.13 11.95 1.68
N LYS A 40 -1.03 10.84 0.95
CA LYS A 40 -1.07 10.86 -0.52
C LYS A 40 -1.70 9.60 -1.11
N TYR A 41 -2.50 9.81 -2.17
CA TYR A 41 -3.07 8.73 -2.97
C TYR A 41 -2.54 8.75 -4.39
N TYR A 42 -2.58 7.58 -5.03
CA TYR A 42 -2.19 7.37 -6.42
C TYR A 42 -3.21 6.51 -7.15
N LEU A 43 -3.29 6.65 -8.48
CA LEU A 43 -4.12 5.81 -9.35
C LEU A 43 -3.32 4.69 -10.03
N ASP A 44 -1.99 4.76 -9.96
CA ASP A 44 -1.08 3.69 -10.39
C ASP A 44 -0.12 3.35 -9.25
N TYR A 45 -0.07 2.06 -8.90
CA TYR A 45 0.85 1.56 -7.87
C TYR A 45 2.32 1.73 -8.28
N ARG A 46 2.61 1.77 -9.58
CA ARG A 46 3.97 1.97 -10.10
C ARG A 46 4.50 3.35 -9.77
N GLU A 47 3.69 4.38 -10.03
CA GLU A 47 4.01 5.77 -9.69
C GLU A 47 4.24 5.91 -8.18
N MET A 48 3.32 5.34 -7.38
CA MET A 48 3.46 5.34 -5.92
C MET A 48 4.79 4.74 -5.46
N ILE A 49 5.16 3.56 -5.97
CA ILE A 49 6.39 2.86 -5.55
C ILE A 49 7.65 3.64 -5.98
N VAL A 50 7.66 4.18 -7.21
CA VAL A 50 8.82 4.91 -7.74
C VAL A 50 9.05 6.23 -7.00
N GLU A 51 7.99 6.97 -6.71
CA GLU A 51 8.06 8.28 -6.04
C GLU A 51 8.31 8.14 -4.54
N GLU A 52 7.53 7.30 -3.85
CA GLU A 52 7.56 7.21 -2.38
C GLU A 52 8.66 6.27 -1.85
N LYS A 53 9.13 5.32 -2.68
CA LYS A 53 10.20 4.35 -2.34
C LYS A 53 9.98 3.67 -0.98
N PRO A 54 8.81 3.04 -0.75
CA PRO A 54 8.46 2.49 0.55
C PRO A 54 9.37 1.32 0.94
N ASP A 55 9.66 1.17 2.23
CA ASP A 55 10.35 -0.01 2.76
C ASP A 55 9.46 -1.27 2.70
N ILE A 56 8.14 -1.10 2.88
CA ILE A 56 7.14 -2.17 2.90
C ILE A 56 6.01 -1.82 1.93
N VAL A 57 5.63 -2.77 1.07
CA VAL A 57 4.40 -2.70 0.27
C VAL A 57 3.43 -3.77 0.73
N SER A 58 2.17 -3.38 0.91
CA SER A 58 1.09 -4.29 1.25
C SER A 58 0.09 -4.37 0.11
N ILE A 59 -0.03 -5.55 -0.50
CA ILE A 59 -0.84 -5.81 -1.68
C ILE A 59 -2.16 -6.40 -1.19
N ALA A 60 -3.20 -5.56 -1.15
CA ALA A 60 -4.57 -5.93 -0.78
C ALA A 60 -5.54 -5.86 -1.99
N THR A 61 -5.01 -6.09 -3.19
CA THR A 61 -5.76 -6.08 -4.46
C THR A 61 -6.34 -7.46 -4.77
N ARG A 62 -7.10 -7.59 -5.87
CA ARG A 62 -7.60 -8.91 -6.32
C ARG A 62 -6.43 -9.81 -6.75
N PRO A 63 -6.49 -11.14 -6.54
CA PRO A 63 -5.36 -12.04 -6.79
C PRO A 63 -4.74 -12.01 -8.19
N GLY A 64 -5.54 -11.69 -9.21
CA GLY A 64 -5.09 -11.71 -10.60
C GLY A 64 -3.90 -10.79 -10.93
N ASN A 65 -3.63 -9.75 -10.12
CA ASN A 65 -2.53 -8.81 -10.36
C ASN A 65 -1.41 -8.90 -9.30
N HIS A 66 -1.50 -9.81 -8.33
CA HIS A 66 -0.51 -9.93 -7.25
C HIS A 66 0.90 -10.21 -7.74
N ALA A 67 1.05 -11.14 -8.69
CA ALA A 67 2.35 -11.53 -9.21
C ALA A 67 3.07 -10.34 -9.86
N GLU A 68 2.33 -9.55 -10.64
CA GLU A 68 2.83 -8.36 -11.32
C GLU A 68 3.25 -7.28 -10.32
N ILE A 69 2.38 -6.96 -9.35
CA ILE A 69 2.67 -5.93 -8.33
C ILE A 69 3.85 -6.36 -7.45
N THR A 70 3.90 -7.63 -7.05
CA THR A 70 5.00 -8.19 -6.24
C THR A 70 6.32 -8.10 -6.97
N ALA A 71 6.37 -8.53 -8.24
CA ALA A 71 7.58 -8.45 -9.05
C ALA A 71 8.05 -7.00 -9.21
N PHE A 72 7.13 -6.09 -9.57
CA PHE A 72 7.45 -4.68 -9.74
C PHE A 72 7.98 -4.05 -8.44
N ALA A 73 7.36 -4.32 -7.30
CA ALA A 73 7.82 -3.83 -6.00
C ALA A 73 9.24 -4.31 -5.67
N ALA A 74 9.50 -5.61 -5.88
CA ALA A 74 10.83 -6.19 -5.63
C ALA A 74 11.90 -5.61 -6.55
N GLU A 75 11.60 -5.46 -7.84
CA GLU A 75 12.50 -4.87 -8.84
C GLU A 75 12.83 -3.39 -8.55
N ASN A 76 11.92 -2.67 -7.87
CA ASN A 76 12.11 -1.27 -7.47
C ASN A 76 12.62 -1.10 -6.03
N GLY A 77 13.12 -2.18 -5.40
CA GLY A 77 13.89 -2.09 -4.15
C GLY A 77 13.06 -2.08 -2.87
N VAL A 78 11.77 -2.44 -2.93
CA VAL A 78 10.94 -2.65 -1.74
C VAL A 78 11.48 -3.85 -0.95
N LYS A 79 11.69 -3.68 0.35
CA LYS A 79 12.36 -4.67 1.21
C LYS A 79 11.40 -5.69 1.81
N GLY A 80 10.18 -5.27 2.11
CA GLY A 80 9.11 -6.12 2.64
C GLY A 80 7.88 -6.10 1.73
N ILE A 81 7.41 -7.26 1.30
CA ILE A 81 6.18 -7.37 0.50
C ILE A 81 5.22 -8.29 1.24
N TYR A 82 4.06 -7.76 1.63
CA TYR A 82 2.98 -8.53 2.21
C TYR A 82 1.82 -8.62 1.20
N CYS A 83 1.59 -9.82 0.67
CA CYS A 83 0.57 -10.12 -0.32
C CYS A 83 -0.48 -11.07 0.27
N ASP A 84 -1.77 -10.75 0.11
CA ASP A 84 -2.93 -11.56 0.54
C ASP A 84 -3.88 -11.82 -0.63
#